data_AF-A0A924Q1T2-F1
#
_entry.id   AF-A0A924Q1T2-F1
#
_cell.length_a   1.000
_cell.length_b   1.000
_cell.length_c   1.000
_cell.angle_alpha   90.00
_cell.angle_beta   90.00
_cell.angle_gamma   90.00
#
_symmetry.space_group_name_H-M   'P 1'
#
loop_
_entity.id
_entity.type
_entity.pdbx_description
1 polymer ?
#
loop_
_entity_poly.entity_id
_entity_poly.type
_entity_poly.pdbx_seq_one_letter_code
_entity_poly.pdbx_strand_id
1 'polypeptide(L)'
;MKTQPYKFWDRLRSSLWFVPATMAFLAVALAVAAVELDKAVADDWLLSLGWSYSGGAEGASLVLGTVAGSMIAIAGAVFSMTLVALSLASSQLGPRLLRNFMRDTVNQVVLGTFVATFVYCLLVLRTIRRADEVAFVPHLSVTIGVLLAIVSVGVLIYFIHHISVSIQADQVV
;
A
#
# COMPACT_ATOMS: atom_id res chain seq x y z
N MET A 1 33.54 8.85 -18.42
CA MET A 1 32.21 8.26 -18.71
C MET A 1 31.57 7.53 -17.50
N LYS A 2 31.73 7.99 -16.24
CA LYS A 2 31.19 7.30 -15.04
C LYS A 2 30.34 8.21 -14.13
N THR A 3 29.50 9.07 -14.73
CA THR A 3 28.62 10.02 -14.01
C THR A 3 27.13 9.80 -14.32
N GLN A 4 26.77 8.69 -14.96
CA GLN A 4 25.40 8.39 -15.36
C GLN A 4 24.49 7.77 -14.27
N PRO A 5 24.96 6.96 -13.29
CA PRO A 5 24.02 6.30 -12.38
C PRO A 5 23.35 7.30 -11.43
N TYR A 6 24.06 8.31 -10.90
CA TYR A 6 23.45 9.25 -9.96
C TYR A 6 22.33 10.11 -10.58
N LYS A 7 22.46 10.50 -11.87
CA LYS A 7 21.42 11.26 -12.58
C LYS A 7 20.18 10.42 -12.91
N PHE A 8 20.36 9.11 -13.15
CA PHE A 8 19.26 8.18 -13.34
C PHE A 8 18.56 7.87 -12.02
N TRP A 9 19.32 7.71 -10.93
CA TRP A 9 18.79 7.57 -9.57
C TRP A 9 18.02 8.81 -9.12
N ASP A 10 18.51 10.03 -9.39
CA ASP A 10 17.75 11.26 -9.10
C ASP A 10 16.49 11.38 -9.97
N ARG A 11 16.51 10.95 -11.24
CA ARG A 11 15.32 10.92 -12.10
C ARG A 11 14.30 9.87 -11.65
N LEU A 12 14.76 8.69 -11.22
CA LEU A 12 13.91 7.63 -10.68
C LEU A 12 13.29 8.05 -9.35
N ARG A 13 14.07 8.67 -8.45
CA ARG A 13 13.57 9.22 -7.18
C ARG A 13 12.66 10.45 -7.37
N SER A 14 12.79 11.16 -8.49
CA SER A 14 11.87 12.23 -8.90
C SER A 14 10.58 11.73 -9.56
N SER A 15 10.49 10.43 -9.86
CA SER A 15 9.28 9.82 -10.42
C SER A 15 8.37 9.39 -9.28
N LEU A 16 7.12 9.87 -9.31
CA LEU A 16 6.05 9.50 -8.37
C LEU A 16 5.83 7.99 -8.21
N TRP A 17 6.37 7.18 -9.12
CA TRP A 17 6.12 5.74 -9.26
C TRP A 17 7.17 4.86 -8.61
N PHE A 18 8.39 5.36 -8.38
CA PHE A 18 9.48 4.49 -7.91
C PHE A 18 9.25 3.98 -6.49
N VAL A 19 8.90 4.87 -5.56
CA VAL A 19 8.61 4.50 -4.17
C VAL A 19 7.39 3.56 -4.09
N PRO A 20 6.23 3.88 -4.70
CA PRO A 20 5.09 2.95 -4.75
C PRO A 20 5.43 1.59 -5.36
N ALA A 21 6.17 1.56 -6.48
CA ALA A 21 6.55 0.30 -7.13
C ALA A 21 7.47 -0.56 -6.24
N THR A 22 8.40 0.09 -5.53
CA THR A 22 9.29 -0.61 -4.59
C THR A 22 8.50 -1.16 -3.40
N MET A 23 7.58 -0.38 -2.84
CA MET A 23 6.70 -0.84 -1.76
C MET A 23 5.79 -1.98 -2.21
N ALA A 24 5.23 -1.92 -3.41
CA ALA A 24 4.45 -3.00 -3.99
C ALA A 24 5.30 -4.27 -4.16
N PHE A 25 6.53 -4.16 -4.66
CA PHE A 25 7.44 -5.29 -4.77
C PHE A 25 7.77 -5.92 -3.42
N LEU A 26 8.01 -5.10 -2.39
CA LEU A 26 8.20 -5.58 -1.02
C LEU A 26 6.95 -6.28 -0.48
N ALA A 27 5.76 -5.78 -0.79
CA ALA A 27 4.51 -6.42 -0.41
C ALA A 27 4.30 -7.77 -1.10
N VAL A 28 4.73 -7.90 -2.37
CA VAL A 28 4.74 -9.19 -3.08
C VAL A 28 5.66 -10.18 -2.36
N ALA A 29 6.89 -9.76 -2.04
CA ALA A 29 7.85 -10.59 -1.32
C ALA A 29 7.32 -10.99 0.07
N LEU A 30 6.70 -10.07 0.79
CA LEU A 30 6.07 -10.31 2.09
C LEU A 30 4.91 -11.30 1.98
N ALA A 31 4.05 -11.18 0.96
CA ALA A 31 2.93 -12.10 0.75
C ALA A 31 3.42 -13.52 0.46
N VAL A 32 4.44 -13.67 -0.40
CA VAL A 32 5.03 -14.98 -0.70
C VAL A 32 5.67 -15.58 0.56
N ALA A 33 6.45 -14.80 1.31
CA ALA A 33 7.08 -15.27 2.54
C ALA A 33 6.05 -15.67 3.61
N ALA A 34 5.00 -14.87 3.81
CA ALA A 34 3.93 -15.17 4.76
C ALA A 34 3.20 -16.46 4.41
N VAL A 35 2.88 -16.67 3.13
CA VAL A 35 2.20 -17.88 2.66
C VAL A 35 3.08 -19.12 2.79
N GLU A 36 4.37 -19.04 2.46
CA GLU A 36 5.29 -20.16 2.63
C GLU A 36 5.50 -20.51 4.11
N LEU A 37 5.51 -19.50 5.00
CA LEU A 37 5.52 -19.71 6.45
C LEU A 37 4.24 -20.38 6.94
N ASP A 38 3.06 -19.96 6.45
CA ASP A 38 1.78 -20.60 6.79
C ASP A 38 1.74 -22.08 6.35
N LYS A 39 2.38 -22.45 5.24
CA LYS A 39 2.48 -23.86 4.82
C LYS A 39 3.46 -24.67 5.67
N ALA A 40 4.54 -24.05 6.14
CA ALA A 40 5.60 -24.71 6.90
C ALA A 40 5.25 -24.89 8.38
N VAL A 41 4.44 -23.99 8.94
CA VAL A 41 3.97 -24.07 10.32
C VAL A 41 2.68 -24.90 10.34
N ALA A 42 2.80 -26.19 10.66
CA ALA A 42 1.64 -27.05 10.91
C ALA A 42 0.77 -26.48 12.06
N ASP A 43 -0.55 -26.62 11.93
CA ASP A 43 -1.63 -25.98 12.69
C ASP A 43 -1.47 -25.88 14.23
N ASP A 44 -0.63 -26.71 14.84
CA ASP A 44 -0.44 -26.80 16.30
C ASP A 44 0.21 -25.56 16.96
N TRP A 45 1.08 -24.81 16.26
CA TRP A 45 1.75 -23.65 16.87
C TRP A 45 0.86 -22.39 16.90
N LEU A 46 0.03 -22.19 15.87
CA LEU A 46 -0.80 -20.98 15.71
C LEU A 46 -2.00 -20.95 16.67
N LEU A 47 -2.60 -22.10 16.97
CA LEU A 47 -3.69 -22.22 17.95
C LEU A 47 -3.26 -21.81 19.37
N SER A 48 -1.97 -21.91 19.70
CA SER A 48 -1.43 -21.53 21.02
C SER A 48 -1.37 -20.03 21.27
N LEU A 49 -1.39 -19.20 20.22
CA LEU A 49 -1.13 -17.76 20.32
C LEU A 49 -2.37 -16.89 20.51
N GLY A 50 -3.60 -17.44 20.47
CA GLY A 50 -4.85 -16.72 20.77
C GLY A 50 -5.18 -15.50 19.88
N TRP A 51 -4.28 -15.14 18.97
CA TRP A 51 -4.34 -14.01 18.04
C TRP A 51 -4.45 -14.45 16.57
N SER A 52 -4.48 -15.76 16.31
CA SER A 52 -4.73 -16.31 14.97
C SER A 52 -6.20 -16.12 14.58
N TYR A 53 -6.44 -15.59 13.38
CA TYR A 53 -7.78 -15.40 12.83
C TYR A 53 -8.58 -16.72 12.80
N SER A 54 -9.61 -16.89 13.64
CA SER A 54 -10.37 -18.15 13.71
C SER A 54 -11.57 -18.24 12.75
N GLY A 55 -11.71 -17.28 11.81
CA GLY A 55 -12.94 -17.09 11.01
C GLY A 55 -13.10 -17.99 9.78
N GLY A 56 -12.30 -19.05 9.64
CA GLY A 56 -12.36 -19.97 8.50
C GLY A 56 -12.00 -19.33 7.14
N ALA A 57 -12.04 -20.13 6.07
CA ALA A 57 -11.62 -19.73 4.72
C ALA A 57 -12.48 -18.60 4.13
N GLU A 58 -13.79 -18.69 4.38
CA GLU A 58 -14.77 -17.75 3.85
C GLU A 58 -14.65 -16.39 4.52
N GLY A 59 -14.53 -16.35 5.85
CA GLY A 59 -14.29 -15.12 6.59
C GLY A 59 -12.97 -14.46 6.19
N ALA A 60 -11.89 -15.24 6.06
CA ALA A 60 -10.59 -14.73 5.64
C ALA A 60 -10.65 -14.07 4.26
N SER A 61 -11.36 -14.71 3.32
CA SER A 61 -11.56 -14.21 1.97
C SER A 61 -12.40 -12.93 1.96
N LEU A 62 -13.46 -12.88 2.76
CA LEU A 62 -14.31 -11.70 2.90
C LEU A 62 -13.51 -10.51 3.45
N VAL A 63 -12.78 -10.71 4.56
CA VAL A 63 -11.99 -9.64 5.19
C VAL A 63 -10.92 -9.12 4.24
N LEU A 64 -10.10 -10.00 3.65
CA LEU A 64 -9.06 -9.58 2.71
C LEU A 64 -9.66 -8.94 1.44
N GLY A 65 -10.80 -9.42 0.97
CA GLY A 65 -11.53 -8.85 -0.16
C GLY A 65 -12.02 -7.44 0.12
N THR A 66 -12.64 -7.22 1.29
CA THR A 66 -13.07 -5.90 1.74
C THR A 66 -11.88 -4.94 1.87
N VAL A 67 -10.79 -5.38 2.51
CA VAL A 67 -9.56 -4.57 2.65
C VAL A 67 -9.00 -4.21 1.27
N ALA A 68 -8.85 -5.17 0.36
CA ALA A 68 -8.35 -4.92 -0.99
C ALA A 68 -9.23 -3.90 -1.73
N GLY A 69 -10.55 -4.08 -1.71
CA GLY A 69 -11.50 -3.17 -2.33
C GLY A 69 -11.42 -1.74 -1.78
N SER A 70 -11.32 -1.59 -0.46
CA SER A 70 -11.14 -0.28 0.16
C SER A 70 -9.81 0.37 -0.20
N MET A 71 -8.70 -0.39 -0.22
CA MET A 71 -7.37 0.14 -0.51
C MET A 71 -7.25 0.66 -1.95
N ILE A 72 -7.80 -0.05 -2.95
CA ILE A 72 -7.76 0.43 -4.33
C ILE A 72 -8.63 1.67 -4.53
N ALA A 73 -9.77 1.76 -3.84
CA ALA A 73 -10.63 2.94 -3.88
C ALA A 73 -9.92 4.18 -3.29
N ILE A 74 -9.26 4.02 -2.14
CA ILE A 74 -8.49 5.10 -1.49
C ILE A 74 -7.29 5.49 -2.38
N ALA A 75 -6.56 4.52 -2.94
CA ALA A 75 -5.46 4.80 -3.86
C ALA A 75 -5.93 5.62 -5.08
N GLY A 76 -7.10 5.27 -5.65
CA GLY A 76 -7.73 6.03 -6.73
C GLY A 76 -8.10 7.46 -6.32
N ALA A 77 -8.64 7.65 -5.12
CA ALA A 77 -8.96 8.98 -4.59
C ALA A 77 -7.69 9.84 -4.40
N VAL A 78 -6.62 9.28 -3.83
CA VAL A 78 -5.32 9.97 -3.67
C VAL A 78 -4.69 10.31 -5.01
N PHE A 79 -4.76 9.40 -5.98
CA PHE A 79 -4.27 9.65 -7.33
C PHE A 79 -5.04 10.78 -8.00
N SER A 80 -6.37 10.79 -7.89
CA SER A 80 -7.22 11.87 -8.41
C SER A 80 -6.88 13.22 -7.77
N MET A 81 -6.76 13.29 -6.44
CA MET A 81 -6.35 14.50 -5.73
C MET A 81 -4.97 14.99 -6.18
N THR A 82 -4.02 14.08 -6.40
CA THR A 82 -2.68 14.43 -6.91
C THR A 82 -2.75 15.02 -8.31
N LEU A 83 -3.57 14.46 -9.20
CA LEU A 83 -3.78 15.00 -10.55
C LEU A 83 -4.44 16.38 -10.53
N VAL A 84 -5.44 16.58 -9.66
CA VAL A 84 -6.10 17.88 -9.49
C VAL A 84 -5.10 18.92 -8.98
N ALA A 85 -4.29 18.60 -7.97
CA ALA A 85 -3.25 19.48 -7.45
C ALA A 85 -2.21 19.83 -8.54
N LEU A 86 -1.78 18.86 -9.34
CA LEU A 86 -0.87 19.09 -10.46
C LEU A 86 -1.47 20.01 -11.52
N SER A 87 -2.76 19.83 -11.84
CA SER A 87 -3.50 20.67 -12.78
C SER A 87 -3.60 22.12 -12.30
N LEU A 88 -3.93 22.34 -11.02
CA LEU A 88 -3.96 23.65 -10.37
C LEU A 88 -2.58 24.32 -10.34
N ALA A 89 -1.53 23.58 -10.00
CA ALA A 89 -0.17 24.10 -10.01
C ALA A 89 0.28 24.51 -11.42
N SER A 90 -0.12 23.75 -12.44
CA SER A 90 0.17 24.08 -13.84
C SER A 90 -0.57 25.33 -14.33
N SER A 91 -1.76 25.63 -13.78
CA SER A 91 -2.56 26.79 -14.19
C SER A 91 -2.21 28.07 -13.45
N GLN A 92 -1.74 28.01 -12.19
CA GLN A 92 -1.55 29.20 -11.35
C GLN A 92 -0.08 29.60 -11.08
N LEU A 93 0.89 28.67 -11.09
CA LEU A 93 2.17 28.89 -10.38
C LEU A 93 3.45 28.80 -11.25
N GLY A 94 3.32 28.53 -12.55
CA GLY A 94 4.45 28.46 -13.50
C GLY A 94 5.41 27.26 -13.31
N PRO A 95 6.36 27.03 -14.24
CA PRO A 95 7.12 25.77 -14.36
C PRO A 95 8.00 25.38 -13.16
N ARG A 96 8.25 26.29 -12.21
CA ARG A 96 9.17 26.08 -11.08
C ARG A 96 8.51 25.37 -9.89
N LEU A 97 7.23 25.61 -9.61
CA LEU A 97 6.51 24.97 -8.50
C LEU A 97 6.01 23.55 -8.84
N LEU A 98 5.80 23.28 -10.12
CA LEU A 98 5.52 21.95 -10.68
C LEU A 98 6.60 20.90 -10.33
N ARG A 99 7.86 21.34 -10.18
CA ARG A 99 8.99 20.48 -9.78
C ARG A 99 9.01 20.12 -8.29
N ASN A 100 8.44 20.96 -7.42
CA ASN A 100 8.38 20.70 -5.98
C ASN A 100 7.22 19.75 -5.63
N PHE A 101 6.07 19.86 -6.30
CA PHE A 101 4.94 18.94 -6.11
C PHE A 101 5.25 17.51 -6.52
N MET A 102 5.99 17.31 -7.62
CA MET A 102 6.46 15.98 -8.06
C MET A 102 7.41 15.30 -7.07
N ARG A 103 7.97 16.06 -6.11
CA ARG A 103 8.94 15.58 -5.12
C ARG A 103 8.34 15.36 -3.74
N ASP A 104 7.03 15.55 -3.57
CA ASP A 104 6.40 15.27 -2.27
C ASP A 104 6.46 13.76 -1.98
N THR A 105 7.40 13.41 -1.10
CA THR A 105 7.67 12.03 -0.70
C THR A 105 6.50 11.48 0.12
N VAL A 106 5.69 12.36 0.73
CA VAL A 106 4.50 11.96 1.49
C VAL A 106 3.46 11.32 0.58
N ASN A 107 3.09 11.96 -0.54
CA ASN A 107 2.13 11.39 -1.49
C ASN A 107 2.60 10.04 -2.04
N GLN A 108 3.89 9.91 -2.31
CA GLN A 108 4.47 8.66 -2.81
C GLN A 108 4.38 7.52 -1.79
N VAL A 109 4.68 7.80 -0.51
CA VAL A 109 4.59 6.79 0.57
C VAL A 109 3.13 6.41 0.85
N VAL A 110 2.22 7.39 0.85
CA VAL A 110 0.79 7.17 1.07
C VAL A 110 0.21 6.28 -0.03
N LEU A 111 0.42 6.67 -1.29
CA LEU A 111 -0.02 5.89 -2.45
C LEU A 111 0.63 4.49 -2.44
N GLY A 112 1.93 4.43 -2.16
CA GLY A 112 2.68 3.19 -2.06
C GLY A 112 2.13 2.24 -1.00
N THR A 113 1.72 2.76 0.16
CA THR A 113 1.13 1.96 1.25
C THR A 113 -0.19 1.33 0.85
N PHE A 114 -1.08 2.10 0.21
CA PHE A 114 -2.39 1.60 -0.24
C PHE A 114 -2.24 0.56 -1.35
N VAL A 115 -1.39 0.83 -2.34
CA VAL A 115 -1.11 -0.12 -3.43
C VAL A 115 -0.42 -1.37 -2.91
N ALA A 116 0.55 -1.25 -2.01
CA ALA A 116 1.23 -2.39 -1.37
C ALA A 116 0.24 -3.27 -0.62
N THR A 117 -0.62 -2.68 0.21
CA THR A 117 -1.64 -3.42 0.98
C THR A 117 -2.65 -4.09 0.05
N PHE A 118 -3.08 -3.41 -1.01
CA PHE A 118 -3.94 -4.00 -2.05
C PHE A 118 -3.31 -5.23 -2.71
N VAL A 119 -2.06 -5.12 -3.18
CA VAL A 119 -1.35 -6.23 -3.84
C VAL A 119 -1.13 -7.39 -2.87
N TYR A 120 -0.75 -7.09 -1.62
CA TYR A 120 -0.62 -8.09 -0.57
C TYR A 120 -1.91 -8.89 -0.40
N CYS A 121 -3.04 -8.20 -0.19
CA CYS A 121 -4.35 -8.85 0.00
C CYS A 121 -4.75 -9.69 -1.21
N LEU A 122 -4.53 -9.23 -2.45
CA LEU A 122 -4.83 -10.02 -3.65
C LEU A 122 -3.98 -11.28 -3.78
N LEU A 123 -2.70 -11.22 -3.42
CA LEU A 123 -1.83 -12.38 -3.46
C LEU A 123 -2.21 -13.42 -2.42
N VAL A 124 -2.54 -12.98 -1.20
CA VAL A 124 -3.03 -13.90 -0.17
C VAL A 124 -4.40 -14.49 -0.56
N LEU A 125 -5.33 -13.68 -1.07
CA LEU A 125 -6.61 -14.16 -1.60
C LEU A 125 -6.45 -15.22 -2.69
N ARG A 126 -5.47 -15.07 -3.58
CA ARG A 126 -5.17 -16.06 -4.63
C ARG A 126 -4.82 -17.43 -4.03
N THR A 127 -4.22 -17.45 -2.84
CA THR A 127 -3.85 -18.69 -2.15
C THR A 127 -5.01 -19.33 -1.40
N ILE A 128 -6.01 -18.53 -1.03
CA ILE A 128 -7.31 -19.01 -0.53
C ILE A 128 -8.14 -19.46 -1.73
N ARG A 129 -7.70 -20.54 -2.39
CA ARG A 129 -8.52 -21.28 -3.35
C ARG A 129 -9.02 -22.53 -2.67
N ARG A 130 -10.31 -22.83 -2.87
CA ARG A 130 -10.90 -24.15 -2.63
C ARG A 130 -10.12 -25.14 -3.48
N ALA A 131 -9.01 -25.66 -2.97
CA ALA A 131 -8.44 -26.89 -3.47
C ALA A 131 -9.49 -27.95 -3.15
N ASP A 132 -9.92 -28.70 -4.16
CA ASP A 132 -11.04 -29.64 -4.12
C ASP A 132 -10.86 -30.79 -3.10
N GLU A 133 -9.86 -30.76 -2.21
CA GLU A 133 -9.65 -31.80 -1.19
C GLU A 133 -9.39 -31.31 0.25
N VAL A 134 -8.88 -30.10 0.53
CA VAL A 134 -8.84 -29.53 1.91
C VAL A 134 -8.77 -28.00 1.82
N ALA A 135 -9.66 -27.29 2.52
CA ALA A 135 -9.64 -25.83 2.56
C ALA A 135 -8.44 -25.32 3.38
N PHE A 136 -7.35 -24.94 2.71
CA PHE A 136 -6.20 -24.30 3.35
C PHE A 136 -6.52 -22.82 3.66
N VAL A 137 -6.34 -22.44 4.92
CA VAL A 137 -6.54 -21.05 5.38
C VAL A 137 -5.23 -20.54 5.96
N PRO A 138 -4.54 -19.60 5.27
CA PRO A 138 -3.29 -19.04 5.76
C PRO A 138 -3.58 -17.99 6.86
N HIS A 139 -3.74 -18.47 8.09
CA HIS A 139 -4.15 -17.66 9.23
C HIS A 139 -3.17 -16.51 9.52
N LEU A 140 -1.86 -16.74 9.42
CA LEU A 140 -0.84 -15.73 9.66
C LEU A 140 -0.84 -14.66 8.56
N SER A 141 -0.94 -15.08 7.30
CA SER A 141 -1.04 -14.15 6.16
C SER A 141 -2.26 -13.24 6.25
N VAL A 142 -3.40 -13.77 6.71
CA VAL A 142 -4.63 -12.98 6.93
C VAL A 142 -4.41 -11.96 8.04
N THR A 143 -3.84 -12.37 9.19
CA THR A 143 -3.55 -11.46 10.30
C THR A 143 -2.61 -10.32 9.88
N ILE A 144 -1.55 -10.61 9.12
CA ILE A 144 -0.67 -9.56 8.56
C ILE A 144 -1.46 -8.62 7.64
N GLY A 145 -2.37 -9.14 6.81
CA GLY A 145 -3.23 -8.32 5.96
C GLY A 145 -4.12 -7.36 6.74
N VAL A 146 -4.70 -7.82 7.84
CA VAL A 146 -5.47 -6.97 8.77
C VAL A 146 -4.58 -5.91 9.42
N LEU A 147 -3.37 -6.28 9.84
CA LEU A 147 -2.39 -5.34 10.40
C LEU A 147 -2.01 -4.25 9.40
N LEU A 148 -1.75 -4.62 8.15
CA LEU A 148 -1.49 -3.67 7.05
C LEU A 148 -2.69 -2.75 6.80
N ALA A 149 -3.92 -3.26 6.93
CA ALA A 149 -5.12 -2.43 6.83
C ALA A 149 -5.20 -1.38 7.95
N ILE A 150 -4.90 -1.76 9.19
CA ILE A 150 -4.87 -0.84 10.34
C ILE A 150 -3.80 0.24 10.14
N VAL A 151 -2.59 -0.15 9.71
CA VAL A 151 -1.52 0.79 9.37
C VAL A 151 -1.96 1.74 8.25
N SER A 152 -2.63 1.22 7.22
CA SER A 152 -3.15 2.02 6.11
C SER A 152 -4.17 3.07 6.58
N VAL A 153 -5.04 2.74 7.53
CA VAL A 153 -5.95 3.73 8.15
C VAL A 153 -5.17 4.85 8.84
N GLY A 154 -4.12 4.51 9.60
CA GLY A 154 -3.24 5.51 10.22
C GLY A 154 -2.56 6.42 9.19
N VAL A 155 -2.06 5.84 8.09
CA VAL A 155 -1.45 6.58 6.97
C VAL A 155 -2.47 7.49 6.29
N LEU A 156 -3.73 7.07 6.15
CA LEU A 156 -4.81 7.91 5.62
C LEU A 156 -5.08 9.13 6.51
N ILE A 157 -5.18 8.92 7.83
CA ILE A 157 -5.40 10.02 8.79
C ILE A 157 -4.25 11.03 8.71
N TYR A 158 -3.01 10.53 8.68
CA TYR A 158 -1.81 11.36 8.50
C TYR A 158 -1.85 12.14 7.18
N PHE A 159 -2.22 11.49 6.08
CA PHE A 159 -2.33 12.12 4.77
C PHE A 159 -3.33 13.26 4.75
N ILE A 160 -4.52 13.08 5.36
CA ILE A 160 -5.53 14.14 5.47
C ILE A 160 -4.96 15.33 6.23
N HIS A 161 -4.28 15.10 7.36
CA HIS A 161 -3.65 16.15 8.14
C HIS A 161 -2.58 16.91 7.32
N HIS A 162 -1.72 16.19 6.60
CA HIS A 162 -0.67 16.77 5.73
C HIS A 162 -1.26 17.70 4.67
N ILE A 163 -2.31 17.25 3.97
CA ILE A 163 -2.98 18.06 2.94
C ILE A 163 -3.65 19.29 3.57
N SER A 164 -4.33 19.15 4.70
CA SER A 164 -4.97 20.29 5.39
C SER A 164 -3.97 21.37 5.79
N VAL A 165 -2.81 21.00 6.33
CA VAL A 165 -1.75 21.95 6.71
C VAL A 165 -1.10 22.58 5.48
N SER A 166 -0.86 21.80 4.42
CA SER A 166 -0.26 22.31 3.18
C SER A 166 -1.14 23.38 2.50
N ILE A 167 -2.47 23.26 2.59
CA ILE A 167 -3.40 24.23 2.01
C ILE A 167 -3.45 25.52 2.84
N GLN A 168 -3.37 25.45 4.18
CA GLN A 168 -3.38 26.64 5.03
C GLN A 168 -2.13 27.50 4.88
N ALA A 169 -0.96 26.91 4.64
CA ALA A 169 0.29 27.65 4.46
C ALA A 169 0.29 28.52 3.19
N ASP A 170 -0.46 28.13 2.15
CA ASP A 170 -0.59 28.86 0.88
C ASP A 170 -1.54 30.08 0.97
N GLN A 171 -2.27 30.25 2.09
CA GLN A 171 -3.16 31.38 2.33
C GLN A 171 -2.50 32.55 3.07
N VAL A 172 -1.26 32.40 3.58
CA VAL A 172 -0.58 33.39 4.44
C VAL A 172 0.59 34.10 3.72
N VAL A 173 0.77 33.90 2.41
CA VAL A 173 1.82 34.58 1.62
C VAL A 173 1.23 35.38 0.48
#